data_AF-X1QF64-F1
#
_entry.id   AF-X1QF64-F1
#
_cell.length_a   1.000
_cell.length_b   1.000
_cell.length_c   1.000
_cell.angle_alpha   90.00
_cell.angle_beta   90.00
_cell.angle_gamma   90.00
#
_symmetry.space_group_name_H-M   'P 1'
#
loop_
_entity.id
_entity.type
_entity.pdbx_description
1 polymer ?
#
loop_
_entity_poly.entity_id
_entity_poly.type
_entity_poly.pdbx_seq_one_letter_code
_entity_poly.pdbx_strand_id
1 'polypeptide(L)'
;MQADITEERVLTELGVKNFDAAIVCIGTDLETSILVTMMLKEMGLKYIIAKAQNNLHAKVLEKIGVDKVVFPERDMGARIARRLITPNIKDYIELEPDYNIIEIEALPEFVDKTLSELDMRNKYGINVLAIKRNDSFNISPRAKDVIKKGDFLIVIGETKKINKLAGKSNK
;
A
#
# COMPACT_ATOMS: atom_id res chain seq x y z
N MET A 1 2.75 20.10 23.30
CA MET A 1 2.63 19.58 24.67
C MET A 1 3.49 18.33 24.74
N GLN A 2 4.33 18.20 25.76
CA GLN A 2 5.22 17.05 25.96
C GLN A 2 4.77 16.33 27.22
N ALA A 3 4.58 15.01 27.14
CA ALA A 3 4.04 14.20 28.22
C ALA A 3 4.68 12.82 28.17
N ASP A 4 5.03 12.29 29.34
CA ASP A 4 5.51 10.91 29.49
C ASP A 4 4.32 10.00 29.76
N ILE A 5 4.03 9.10 28.82
CA ILE A 5 2.84 8.24 28.86
C ILE A 5 3.09 6.90 29.54
N THR A 6 4.27 6.70 30.15
CA THR A 6 4.55 5.53 31.00
C THR A 6 3.76 5.56 32.32
N GLU A 7 3.22 6.73 32.69
CA GLU A 7 2.40 6.92 33.87
C GLU A 7 0.90 7.00 33.52
N GLU A 8 0.07 6.15 34.14
CA GLU A 8 -1.39 6.13 33.94
C GLU A 8 -2.07 7.48 34.25
N ARG A 9 -1.53 8.23 35.23
CA ARG A 9 -2.03 9.57 35.60
C ARG A 9 -1.97 10.53 34.43
N VAL A 10 -0.89 10.49 33.66
CA VAL A 10 -0.70 11.35 32.49
C VAL A 10 -1.72 11.02 31.40
N LEU A 11 -1.98 9.74 31.14
CA LEU A 11 -3.03 9.32 30.21
C LEU A 11 -4.42 9.79 30.66
N THR A 12 -4.67 9.81 31.97
CA THR A 12 -5.93 10.30 32.55
C THR A 12 -6.06 11.82 32.40
N GLU A 13 -5.02 12.59 32.70
CA GLU A 13 -4.98 14.05 32.54
C GLU A 13 -5.16 14.47 31.08
N LEU A 14 -4.64 13.67 30.14
CA LEU A 14 -4.85 13.86 28.71
C LEU A 14 -6.26 13.52 28.24
N GLY A 15 -7.11 12.97 29.12
CA GLY A 15 -8.50 12.64 28.80
C GLY A 15 -8.62 11.50 27.79
N VAL A 16 -7.70 10.53 27.83
CA VAL A 16 -7.63 9.42 26.86
C VAL A 16 -8.96 8.67 26.70
N LYS A 17 -9.76 8.55 27.77
CA LYS A 17 -11.09 7.92 27.73
C LYS A 17 -12.09 8.59 26.79
N ASN A 18 -11.85 9.84 26.40
CA ASN A 18 -12.70 10.59 25.49
C ASN A 18 -12.35 10.35 24.01
N PHE A 19 -11.30 9.58 23.72
CA PHE A 19 -10.88 9.26 22.36
C PHE A 19 -11.49 7.95 21.88
N ASP A 20 -11.87 7.91 20.61
CA ASP A 20 -12.39 6.70 19.98
C ASP A 20 -11.29 5.71 19.58
N ALA A 21 -10.07 6.20 19.34
CA ALA A 21 -8.94 5.39 18.93
C ALA A 21 -7.59 5.94 19.39
N ALA A 22 -6.61 5.04 19.56
CA ALA A 22 -5.21 5.39 19.78
C ALA A 22 -4.27 4.63 18.83
N ILE A 23 -3.14 5.25 18.50
CA ILE A 23 -2.08 4.66 17.70
C ILE A 23 -0.78 4.69 18.53
N VAL A 24 -0.27 3.53 18.91
CA VAL A 24 0.96 3.38 19.70
C VAL A 24 2.13 3.15 18.74
N CYS A 25 2.93 4.19 18.53
CA CYS A 25 4.05 4.20 17.56
C CYS A 25 5.44 4.06 18.22
N ILE A 26 5.52 3.51 19.43
CA ILE A 26 6.77 3.36 20.18
C ILE A 26 7.54 2.16 19.64
N GLY A 27 8.66 2.44 18.96
CA GLY A 27 9.45 1.43 18.25
C GLY A 27 10.77 1.06 18.93
N THR A 28 11.39 1.98 19.67
CA THR A 28 12.72 1.76 20.27
C THR A 28 12.66 1.06 21.62
N ASP A 29 11.56 1.22 22.34
CA ASP A 29 11.32 0.63 23.64
C ASP A 29 10.07 -0.25 23.59
N LEU A 30 10.31 -1.57 23.61
CA LEU A 30 9.26 -2.59 23.56
C LEU A 30 8.45 -2.63 24.86
N GLU A 31 9.11 -2.44 26.00
CA GLU A 31 8.49 -2.50 27.31
C GLU A 31 7.50 -1.34 27.46
N THR A 32 7.94 -0.13 27.12
CA THR A 32 7.07 1.05 27.11
C THR A 32 5.91 0.89 26.12
N SER A 33 6.17 0.34 24.92
CA SER A 33 5.11 0.10 23.93
C SER A 33 4.02 -0.84 24.46
N ILE A 34 4.43 -1.94 25.09
CA ILE A 34 3.55 -2.93 25.72
C ILE A 34 2.79 -2.32 26.89
N LEU A 35 3.48 -1.63 27.79
CA LEU A 35 2.92 -1.01 28.99
C LEU A 35 1.84 0.02 28.62
N VAL A 36 2.15 0.95 27.73
CA VAL A 36 1.21 1.96 27.24
C VAL A 36 -0.01 1.30 26.60
N THR A 37 0.21 0.31 25.73
CA THR A 37 -0.87 -0.40 25.06
C THR A 37 -1.81 -1.08 26.05
N MET A 38 -1.25 -1.72 27.08
CA MET A 38 -2.01 -2.36 28.15
C MET A 38 -2.85 -1.34 28.92
N MET A 39 -2.25 -0.22 29.36
CA MET A 39 -2.98 0.85 30.05
C MET A 39 -4.13 1.40 29.21
N LEU A 40 -3.90 1.66 27.92
CA LEU A 40 -4.96 2.12 27.01
C LEU A 40 -6.13 1.13 26.93
N LYS A 41 -5.84 -0.18 26.92
CA LYS A 41 -6.86 -1.22 26.89
C LYS A 41 -7.65 -1.27 28.20
N GLU A 42 -6.97 -1.21 29.34
CA GLU A 42 -7.59 -1.18 30.67
C GLU A 42 -8.46 0.06 30.89
N MET A 43 -8.05 1.19 30.32
CA MET A 43 -8.84 2.43 30.33
C MET A 43 -10.11 2.36 29.47
N GLY A 44 -10.31 1.28 28.71
CA GLY A 44 -11.53 1.01 27.95
C GLY A 44 -11.55 1.61 26.56
N LEU A 45 -10.39 1.90 25.97
CA LEU A 45 -10.33 2.45 24.62
C LEU A 45 -10.87 1.44 23.59
N LYS A 46 -11.74 1.92 22.70
CA LYS A 46 -12.49 1.07 21.77
C LYS A 46 -11.62 0.50 20.65
N TYR A 47 -10.63 1.26 20.19
CA TYR A 47 -9.83 0.89 19.03
C TYR A 47 -8.36 1.28 19.20
N ILE A 48 -7.47 0.29 19.17
CA ILE A 48 -6.03 0.49 19.35
C ILE A 48 -5.29 -0.09 18.15
N ILE A 49 -4.41 0.72 17.57
CA ILE A 49 -3.42 0.27 16.57
C ILE A 49 -2.05 0.35 17.22
N ALA A 50 -1.25 -0.71 17.16
CA ALA A 50 0.09 -0.72 17.72
C ALA A 50 1.15 -1.14 16.70
N LYS A 51 2.30 -0.45 16.72
CA LYS A 51 3.46 -0.77 15.90
C LYS A 51 4.25 -1.92 16.54
N ALA A 52 4.44 -3.01 15.82
CA ALA A 52 5.34 -4.08 16.21
C ALA A 52 6.72 -3.95 15.55
N GLN A 53 7.77 -4.30 16.29
CA GLN A 53 9.15 -4.37 15.78
C GLN A 53 9.51 -5.77 15.28
N ASN A 54 8.92 -6.80 15.86
CA ASN A 54 9.19 -8.20 15.54
C ASN A 54 7.96 -9.07 15.87
N ASN A 55 8.00 -10.33 15.46
CA ASN A 55 6.87 -11.25 15.62
C ASN A 55 6.55 -11.56 17.08
N LEU A 56 7.54 -11.53 17.98
CA LEU A 56 7.30 -11.77 19.40
C LEU A 56 6.54 -10.59 20.03
N HIS A 57 6.97 -9.35 19.73
CA HIS A 57 6.28 -8.14 20.16
C HIS A 57 4.83 -8.12 19.65
N ALA A 58 4.60 -8.46 18.37
CA ALA A 58 3.25 -8.57 17.82
C ALA A 58 2.36 -9.57 18.58
N LYS A 59 2.87 -10.76 18.89
CA LYS A 59 2.13 -11.76 19.68
C LYS A 59 1.74 -11.24 21.06
N VAL A 60 2.59 -10.42 21.70
CA VAL A 60 2.26 -9.81 22.99
C VAL A 60 1.15 -8.77 22.82
N LEU A 61 1.26 -7.88 21.84
CA LEU A 61 0.23 -6.87 21.54
C LEU A 61 -1.12 -7.49 21.19
N GLU A 62 -1.13 -8.57 20.40
CA GLU A 62 -2.33 -9.35 20.08
C GLU A 62 -2.98 -9.94 21.34
N LYS A 63 -2.17 -10.48 22.27
CA LYS A 63 -2.68 -11.02 23.53
C LYS A 63 -3.25 -9.97 24.47
N ILE A 64 -2.76 -8.72 24.40
CA ILE A 64 -3.34 -7.58 25.12
C ILE A 64 -4.72 -7.20 24.53
N GLY A 65 -5.01 -7.60 23.29
CA GLY A 65 -6.27 -7.31 22.62
C GLY A 65 -6.25 -6.01 21.82
N VAL A 66 -5.11 -5.67 21.24
CA VAL A 66 -5.00 -4.59 20.24
C VAL A 66 -5.80 -4.97 18.99
N ASP A 67 -6.57 -4.02 18.46
CA ASP A 67 -7.44 -4.24 17.29
C ASP A 67 -6.64 -4.42 15.99
N LYS A 68 -5.49 -3.74 15.87
CA LYS A 68 -4.59 -3.90 14.72
C LYS A 68 -3.12 -3.77 15.09
N VAL A 69 -2.32 -4.77 14.72
CA VAL A 69 -0.86 -4.70 14.78
C VAL A 69 -0.29 -4.43 13.39
N VAL A 70 0.66 -3.48 13.28
CA VAL A 70 1.28 -3.09 12.00
C VAL A 70 2.80 -3.25 12.04
N PHE A 71 3.41 -3.53 10.88
CA PHE A 71 4.86 -3.67 10.71
C PHE A 71 5.38 -2.71 9.61
N PRO A 72 5.44 -1.39 9.88
CA PRO A 72 5.69 -0.38 8.85
C PRO A 72 6.95 -0.65 8.02
N GLU A 73 8.06 -1.00 8.68
CA GLU A 73 9.35 -1.23 8.05
C GLU A 73 9.35 -2.50 7.19
N ARG A 74 8.73 -3.57 7.67
CA ARG A 74 8.63 -4.84 6.92
C ARG A 74 7.75 -4.66 5.69
N ASP A 75 6.61 -4.02 5.86
CA ASP A 75 5.62 -3.82 4.80
C ASP A 75 6.18 -2.88 3.73
N MET A 76 6.83 -1.79 4.16
CA MET A 76 7.54 -0.89 3.26
C MET A 76 8.72 -1.58 2.56
N GLY A 77 9.51 -2.38 3.29
CA GLY A 77 10.63 -3.14 2.73
C GLY A 77 10.17 -4.09 1.63
N ALA A 78 9.08 -4.83 1.87
CA ALA A 78 8.47 -5.69 0.86
C ALA A 78 7.96 -4.89 -0.35
N ARG A 79 7.45 -3.67 -0.15
CA ARG A 79 7.05 -2.76 -1.23
C ARG A 79 8.24 -2.27 -2.05
N ILE A 80 9.35 -1.87 -1.41
CA ILE A 80 10.58 -1.46 -2.10
C ILE A 80 11.18 -2.62 -2.89
N ALA A 81 11.30 -3.80 -2.27
CA ALA A 81 11.86 -4.98 -2.93
C ALA A 81 11.08 -5.33 -4.22
N ARG A 82 9.75 -5.28 -4.19
CA ARG A 82 8.90 -5.49 -5.37
C ARG A 82 9.16 -4.46 -6.48
N ARG A 83 9.38 -3.18 -6.13
CA ARG A 83 9.75 -2.14 -7.11
C ARG A 83 11.14 -2.41 -7.73
N LEU A 84 12.11 -2.87 -6.95
CA LEU A 84 13.46 -3.17 -7.45
C LEU A 84 13.48 -4.32 -8.47
N ILE A 85 12.68 -5.37 -8.24
CA ILE A 85 12.63 -6.51 -9.16
C ILE A 85 11.78 -6.25 -10.42
N THR A 86 10.95 -5.19 -10.43
CA THR A 86 10.10 -4.85 -11.58
C THR A 86 10.25 -3.38 -11.97
N PRO A 87 11.35 -3.00 -12.63
CA PRO A 87 11.69 -1.60 -12.91
C PRO A 87 10.65 -0.84 -13.76
N ASN A 88 9.82 -1.55 -14.52
CA ASN A 88 8.77 -0.96 -15.36
C ASN A 88 7.46 -0.69 -14.60
N ILE A 89 7.39 -0.93 -13.28
CA ILE A 89 6.22 -0.72 -12.43
C ILE A 89 6.49 0.37 -11.39
N LYS A 90 5.80 1.52 -11.49
CA LYS A 90 5.99 2.65 -10.57
C LYS A 90 5.09 2.59 -9.33
N ASP A 91 3.80 2.30 -9.51
CA ASP A 91 2.82 2.22 -8.42
C ASP A 91 1.94 0.98 -8.52
N TYR A 92 1.67 0.37 -7.36
CA TYR A 92 0.97 -0.90 -7.19
C TYR A 92 -0.13 -0.72 -6.13
N ILE A 93 -1.38 -0.93 -6.51
CA ILE A 93 -2.53 -0.97 -5.59
C ILE A 93 -3.13 -2.37 -5.68
N GLU A 94 -3.12 -3.08 -4.55
CA GLU A 94 -3.71 -4.41 -4.40
C GLU A 94 -5.21 -4.30 -4.20
N LEU A 95 -5.98 -4.90 -5.11
CA LEU A 95 -7.44 -4.97 -5.04
C LEU A 95 -7.92 -6.31 -4.48
N GLU A 96 -7.27 -7.39 -4.91
CA GLU A 96 -7.44 -8.79 -4.47
C GLU A 96 -6.06 -9.47 -4.59
N PRO A 97 -5.80 -10.62 -3.94
CA PRO A 97 -4.47 -11.25 -3.89
C PRO A 97 -3.81 -11.44 -5.27
N ASP A 98 -4.62 -11.62 -6.32
CA ASP A 98 -4.16 -11.87 -7.68
C ASP A 98 -4.37 -10.69 -8.66
N TYR A 99 -5.12 -9.64 -8.27
CA TYR A 99 -5.47 -8.52 -9.16
C TYR A 99 -4.97 -7.19 -8.63
N ASN A 100 -4.30 -6.45 -9.52
CA ASN A 100 -3.60 -5.23 -9.15
C ASN A 100 -3.83 -4.12 -10.17
N ILE A 101 -3.88 -2.89 -9.65
CA ILE A 101 -3.74 -1.68 -10.46
C ILE A 101 -2.26 -1.31 -10.49
N ILE A 102 -1.72 -1.18 -11.69
CA ILE A 102 -0.30 -1.03 -11.94
C ILE A 102 -0.08 0.09 -12.97
N GLU A 103 0.87 0.99 -12.70
CA GLU A 103 1.39 1.92 -13.71
C GLU A 103 2.53 1.26 -14.49
N ILE A 104 2.35 1.08 -15.81
CA ILE A 104 3.35 0.52 -16.73
C ILE A 104 3.74 1.55 -17.80
N GLU A 105 5.01 1.59 -18.19
CA GLU A 105 5.42 2.37 -19.37
C GLU A 105 4.87 1.73 -20.66
N ALA A 106 4.45 2.56 -21.62
CA ALA A 106 3.99 2.11 -22.92
C ALA A 106 5.07 1.30 -23.63
N LEU A 107 4.78 0.03 -23.92
CA LEU A 107 5.68 -0.85 -24.66
C LEU A 107 5.91 -0.31 -26.09
N PRO A 108 7.09 -0.52 -26.69
CA PRO A 108 7.34 -0.14 -28.08
C PRO A 108 6.30 -0.68 -29.07
N GLU A 109 5.79 -1.89 -28.82
CA GLU A 109 4.75 -2.52 -29.64
C GLU A 109 3.36 -1.88 -29.54
N PHE A 110 3.13 -1.00 -28.55
CA PHE A 110 1.88 -0.28 -28.33
C PHE A 110 1.87 1.13 -28.91
N VAL A 111 3.05 1.67 -29.22
CA VAL A 111 3.20 3.02 -29.75
C VAL A 111 2.47 3.16 -31.08
N ASP A 112 1.77 4.29 -31.23
CA ASP A 112 0.98 4.68 -32.41
C ASP A 112 -0.20 3.75 -32.72
N LYS A 113 -0.61 2.90 -31.77
CA LYS A 113 -1.83 2.11 -31.86
C LYS A 113 -2.91 2.64 -30.92
N THR A 114 -4.15 2.47 -31.34
CA THR A 114 -5.34 2.71 -30.52
C THR A 114 -5.57 1.58 -29.54
N LEU A 115 -6.30 1.86 -28.45
CA LEU A 115 -6.73 0.83 -27.51
C LEU A 115 -7.57 -0.27 -28.18
N SER A 116 -8.36 0.08 -29.22
CA SER A 116 -9.15 -0.86 -30.00
C SER A 116 -8.29 -1.83 -30.83
N GLU A 117 -7.23 -1.35 -31.48
CA GLU A 117 -6.33 -2.19 -32.29
C GLU A 117 -5.51 -3.14 -31.42
N LEU A 118 -5.13 -2.67 -30.24
CA LEU A 118 -4.40 -3.47 -29.26
C LEU A 118 -5.26 -4.56 -28.65
N ASP A 119 -6.56 -4.31 -28.50
CA ASP A 119 -7.52 -5.26 -27.92
C ASP A 119 -7.04 -5.83 -26.58
N MET A 120 -6.65 -4.89 -25.70
CA MET A 120 -5.82 -5.18 -24.52
C MET A 120 -6.48 -6.18 -23.55
N ARG A 121 -7.81 -6.08 -23.43
CA ARG A 121 -8.61 -6.96 -22.58
C ARG A 121 -8.57 -8.40 -23.06
N ASN A 122 -8.77 -8.64 -24.35
CA ASN A 122 -8.86 -10.01 -24.86
C ASN A 122 -7.47 -10.62 -25.08
N LYS A 123 -6.49 -9.86 -25.58
CA LYS A 123 -5.15 -10.37 -25.87
C LYS A 123 -4.29 -10.55 -24.62
N TYR A 124 -4.37 -9.62 -23.67
CA TYR A 124 -3.47 -9.58 -22.52
C TYR A 124 -4.20 -9.74 -21.18
N GLY A 125 -5.53 -9.72 -21.16
CA GLY A 125 -6.30 -9.82 -19.92
C GLY A 125 -6.18 -8.60 -19.02
N ILE A 126 -5.91 -7.42 -19.60
CA ILE A 126 -5.73 -6.17 -18.85
C ILE A 126 -6.69 -5.08 -19.36
N ASN A 127 -7.12 -4.21 -18.45
CA ASN A 127 -7.90 -3.01 -18.79
C ASN A 127 -7.09 -1.76 -18.53
N VAL A 128 -7.16 -0.79 -19.44
CA VAL A 128 -6.53 0.52 -19.28
C VAL A 128 -7.53 1.46 -18.60
N LEU A 129 -7.16 1.95 -17.42
CA LEU A 129 -7.94 2.90 -16.62
C LEU A 129 -7.60 4.35 -16.97
N ALA A 130 -6.32 4.62 -17.25
CA ALA A 130 -5.85 5.94 -17.64
C ALA A 130 -4.59 5.86 -18.52
N ILE A 131 -4.40 6.88 -19.35
CA ILE A 131 -3.15 7.13 -20.06
C ILE A 131 -2.57 8.43 -19.50
N LYS A 132 -1.39 8.35 -18.92
CA LYS A 132 -0.61 9.48 -18.44
C LYS A 132 0.40 9.87 -19.51
N ARG A 133 0.33 11.13 -19.95
CA ARG A 133 1.25 11.72 -20.92
C ARG A 133 1.83 12.99 -20.32
N ASN A 134 3.12 12.98 -20.04
CA ASN A 134 3.79 14.03 -19.28
C ASN A 134 3.04 14.26 -17.94
N ASP A 135 2.57 15.49 -17.68
CA ASP A 135 1.80 15.85 -16.49
C ASP A 135 0.27 15.77 -16.68
N SER A 136 -0.20 15.30 -17.84
CA SER A 136 -1.62 15.17 -18.15
C SER A 136 -2.12 13.74 -18.02
N PHE A 137 -3.35 13.58 -17.52
CA PHE A 137 -4.03 12.30 -17.42
C PHE A 137 -5.27 12.29 -18.32
N ASN A 138 -5.32 11.33 -19.24
CA ASN A 138 -6.55 10.92 -19.89
C ASN A 138 -7.19 9.80 -19.05
N ILE A 139 -8.12 10.17 -18.18
CA ILE A 139 -8.86 9.24 -17.32
C ILE A 139 -9.99 8.60 -18.14
N SER A 140 -10.15 7.28 -18.04
CA SER A 140 -11.13 6.50 -18.82
C SER A 140 -10.97 6.72 -20.32
N PRO A 141 -9.79 6.37 -20.87
CA PRO A 141 -9.49 6.56 -22.29
C PRO A 141 -10.49 5.79 -23.15
N ARG A 142 -10.84 6.38 -24.29
CA ARG A 142 -11.73 5.80 -25.28
C ARG A 142 -10.98 4.81 -26.16
N ALA A 143 -11.72 3.89 -26.78
CA ALA A 143 -11.17 2.89 -27.70
C ALA A 143 -10.32 3.48 -28.85
N LYS A 144 -10.60 4.72 -29.25
CA LYS A 144 -9.88 5.45 -30.31
C LYS A 144 -8.63 6.21 -29.84
N ASP A 145 -8.36 6.25 -28.54
CA ASP A 145 -7.22 6.98 -28.01
C ASP A 145 -5.93 6.23 -28.35
N VAL A 146 -4.93 6.99 -28.83
CA VAL A 146 -3.66 6.47 -29.32
C VAL A 146 -2.60 6.56 -28.23
N ILE A 147 -1.92 5.44 -28.00
CA ILE A 147 -0.77 5.37 -27.11
C ILE A 147 0.45 5.95 -27.83
N LYS A 148 1.19 6.81 -27.15
CA LYS A 148 2.41 7.45 -27.66
C LYS A 148 3.63 6.97 -26.88
N LYS A 149 4.81 7.12 -27.50
CA LYS A 149 6.08 6.81 -26.85
C LYS A 149 6.25 7.67 -25.60
N GLY A 150 6.61 7.04 -24.49
CA GLY A 150 6.78 7.69 -23.18
C GLY A 150 5.48 7.88 -22.40
N ASP A 151 4.33 7.44 -22.93
CA ASP A 151 3.10 7.37 -22.14
C ASP A 151 3.26 6.32 -21.03
N PHE A 152 2.61 6.56 -19.89
CA PHE A 152 2.40 5.55 -18.85
C PHE A 152 0.93 5.13 -18.87
N LEU A 153 0.68 3.83 -18.85
CA LEU A 153 -0.65 3.24 -18.80
C LEU A 153 -0.93 2.81 -17.36
N ILE A 154 -2.02 3.31 -16.80
CA ILE A 154 -2.55 2.78 -15.53
C ILE A 154 -3.49 1.64 -15.91
N VAL A 155 -3.12 0.42 -15.57
CA VAL A 155 -3.84 -0.80 -15.96
C VAL A 155 -4.30 -1.61 -14.77
N ILE A 156 -5.37 -2.38 -14.94
CA ILE A 156 -5.85 -3.37 -13.98
C ILE A 156 -5.88 -4.76 -14.64
N GLY A 157 -5.42 -5.78 -13.91
CA GLY A 157 -5.43 -7.17 -14.36
C GLY A 157 -4.68 -8.10 -13.41
N GLU A 158 -4.58 -9.37 -13.79
CA GLU A 158 -3.84 -10.37 -13.01
C GLU A 158 -2.34 -10.06 -12.99
N THR A 159 -1.71 -10.10 -11.82
CA THR A 159 -0.29 -9.80 -11.63
C THR A 159 0.62 -10.60 -12.56
N LYS A 160 0.31 -11.89 -12.73
CA LYS A 160 1.08 -12.80 -13.60
C LYS A 160 1.03 -12.35 -15.06
N LYS A 161 -0.12 -11.88 -15.54
CA LYS A 161 -0.30 -11.41 -16.92
C LYS A 161 0.40 -10.06 -17.14
N ILE A 162 0.24 -9.13 -16.19
CA ILE A 162 0.91 -7.82 -16.24
C ILE A 162 2.44 -8.01 -16.22
N ASN A 163 2.97 -8.86 -15.33
CA ASN A 163 4.42 -9.13 -15.27
C ASN A 163 4.93 -9.80 -16.55
N LYS A 164 4.18 -10.73 -17.15
CA LYS A 164 4.55 -11.34 -18.43
C LYS A 164 4.59 -10.31 -19.56
N LEU A 165 3.72 -9.30 -19.50
CA LEU A 165 3.68 -8.21 -20.47
C LEU A 165 4.87 -7.26 -20.27
N ALA A 166 5.09 -6.79 -19.05
CA ALA A 166 6.20 -5.88 -18.71
C ALA A 166 7.59 -6.51 -18.92
N GLY A 167 7.74 -7.81 -18.64
CA GLY A 167 8.98 -8.55 -18.80
C GLY A 167 9.40 -8.79 -20.25
N LYS A 168 8.49 -8.66 -21.23
CA LYS A 168 8.83 -8.71 -22.66
C LYS A 168 9.59 -7.48 -23.15
N SER A 169 9.63 -6.39 -22.38
CA SER A 169 10.27 -5.13 -22.78
C SER A 169 11.80 -5.12 -22.63
N ASN A 170 12.39 -6.16 -22.04
CA ASN A 170 13.85 -6.29 -21.79
C ASN A 170 14.57 -7.19 -22.82
N LYS A 171 14.05 -7.32 -24.05
CA LYS A 171 14.71 -8.04 -25.13
C LYS A 171 14.81 -7.21 -26.40
#